data_AF-A0A8T6XSQ2-F1
#
_entry.id   AF-A0A8T6XSQ2-F1
#
_cell.length_a   1.000
_cell.length_b   1.000
_cell.length_c   1.000
_cell.angle_alpha   90.00
_cell.angle_beta   90.00
_cell.angle_gamma   90.00
#
_symmetry.space_group_name_H-M   'P 1'
#
loop_
_entity.id
_entity.type
_entity.pdbx_description
1 polymer ?
#
loop_
_entity_poly.entity_id
_entity_poly.type
_entity_poly.pdbx_seq_one_letter_code
_entity_poly.pdbx_strand_id
1 'polypeptide(L)' 'EEGQTYHYSVVAVNAVGQGDPADAVQVKIQKADGDEDEFPLLLMVGIVVVLLAIVVGRVIMPRLKED' A
#
# COMPACT_ATOMS: atom_id res chain seq x y z
N GLU A 1 6.19 -13.81 3.21
CA GLU A 1 6.64 -12.53 3.80
C GLU A 1 7.29 -11.72 2.68
N GLU A 2 7.02 -10.42 2.64
CA GLU A 2 7.34 -9.52 1.53
C GLU A 2 8.84 -9.15 1.49
N GLY A 3 9.36 -8.81 0.30
CA GLY A 3 10.77 -8.42 0.14
C GLY A 3 11.77 -9.55 0.37
N GLN A 4 11.31 -10.79 0.49
CA GLN A 4 12.17 -11.93 0.75
C GLN A 4 12.85 -12.44 -0.49
N THR A 5 14.11 -12.76 -0.29
CA THR A 5 14.96 -13.40 -1.27
C THR A 5 14.82 -14.90 -1.08
N TYR A 6 14.26 -15.58 -2.08
CA TYR A 6 14.09 -17.02 -2.07
C TYR A 6 15.23 -17.68 -2.82
N HIS A 7 15.74 -18.76 -2.26
CA HIS A 7 16.69 -19.65 -2.90
C HIS A 7 15.99 -20.97 -3.22
N TYR A 8 16.02 -21.40 -4.49
CA TYR A 8 15.38 -22.64 -4.92
C TYR A 8 16.27 -23.43 -5.88
N SER A 9 16.16 -24.75 -5.86
CA SER A 9 16.78 -25.68 -6.81
C SER A 9 15.71 -26.67 -7.30
N VAL A 10 15.84 -27.16 -8.53
CA VAL A 10 14.88 -28.10 -9.12
C VAL A 10 15.51 -29.47 -9.33
N VAL A 11 14.71 -30.53 -9.15
CA VAL A 11 15.11 -31.92 -9.44
C VAL A 11 14.22 -32.50 -10.54
N ALA A 12 14.83 -33.23 -11.46
CA ALA A 12 14.08 -33.98 -12.48
C ALA A 12 13.59 -35.31 -11.90
N VAL A 13 12.36 -35.72 -12.24
CA VAL A 13 11.77 -36.98 -11.75
C VAL A 13 11.18 -37.76 -12.92
N ASN A 14 11.48 -39.07 -12.99
CA ASN A 14 10.91 -40.00 -13.95
C ASN A 14 10.52 -41.33 -13.28
N ALA A 15 10.13 -42.33 -14.09
CA ALA A 15 9.73 -43.65 -13.58
C ALA A 15 10.86 -44.42 -12.86
N VAL A 16 12.12 -44.03 -13.04
CA VAL A 16 13.29 -44.63 -12.38
C VAL A 16 13.57 -43.94 -11.03
N GLY A 17 13.31 -42.64 -10.91
CA GLY A 17 13.50 -41.90 -9.65
C GLY A 17 13.77 -40.42 -9.84
N GLN A 18 14.33 -39.78 -8.80
CA GLN A 18 14.78 -38.39 -8.83
C GLN A 18 16.25 -38.32 -9.27
N GLY A 19 16.57 -37.39 -10.16
CA GLY A 19 17.94 -37.05 -10.54
C GLY A 19 18.58 -36.05 -9.58
N ASP A 20 19.83 -35.69 -9.86
CA ASP A 20 20.57 -34.71 -9.06
C ASP A 20 19.90 -33.32 -9.10
N PRO A 21 19.95 -32.55 -8.00
CA PRO A 21 19.47 -31.18 -7.98
C PRO A 21 20.25 -30.30 -8.95
N ALA A 22 19.53 -29.43 -9.65
CA ALA A 22 20.12 -28.32 -10.40
C ALA A 22 20.73 -27.28 -9.43
N ASP A 23 21.59 -26.43 -9.98
CA ASP A 23 22.17 -25.31 -9.24
C ASP A 23 21.09 -24.42 -8.62
N ALA A 24 21.37 -23.93 -7.40
CA ALA A 24 20.43 -23.08 -6.68
C ALA A 24 20.33 -21.69 -7.34
N VAL A 25 19.09 -21.26 -7.59
CA VAL A 25 18.75 -19.96 -8.17
C VAL A 25 18.18 -19.05 -7.07
N GLN A 26 18.55 -17.78 -7.14
CA GLN A 26 18.04 -16.73 -6.26
C GLN A 26 16.94 -15.92 -6.97
N VAL A 27 15.81 -15.70 -6.30
CA VAL A 27 14.74 -14.80 -6.79
C VAL A 27 14.34 -13.82 -5.70
N LYS A 28 14.24 -12.55 -6.08
CA LYS A 28 13.74 -11.47 -5.23
C LYS A 28 12.32 -11.13 -5.65
N ILE A 29 11.35 -11.33 -4.77
CA ILE A 29 9.97 -10.92 -5.02
C ILE A 29 9.85 -9.44 -4.70
N GLN A 30 9.60 -8.64 -5.74
CA GLN A 30 9.33 -7.21 -5.55
C GLN A 30 7.95 -7.06 -4.91
N LYS A 31 7.84 -6.18 -3.91
CA LYS A 31 6.53 -5.72 -3.46
C LYS A 31 5.88 -5.09 -4.69
N ALA A 32 4.66 -5.52 -5.04
CA ALA A 32 3.87 -4.71 -5.93
C ALA A 32 3.68 -3.40 -5.18
N ASP A 33 4.13 -2.28 -5.75
CA ASP A 33 3.76 -0.94 -5.30
C ASP A 33 2.25 -0.80 -5.52
N GLY A 34 1.45 -1.54 -4.74
CA GLY A 34 0.07 -1.21 -4.50
C GLY A 34 0.13 0.09 -3.73
N ASP A 35 -0.60 1.08 -4.22
CA ASP A 35 -0.77 2.42 -3.68
C ASP A 35 -1.30 2.37 -2.23
N GLU A 36 -0.49 1.88 -1.30
CA GLU A 36 -0.77 1.80 0.14
C GLU A 36 -0.53 3.14 0.82
N ASP A 37 0.25 4.00 0.17
CA ASP A 37 0.47 5.39 0.55
C ASP A 37 -0.33 6.28 -0.39
N GLU A 38 -1.61 6.53 -0.10
CA GLU A 38 -2.26 7.80 -0.48
C GLU A 38 -3.72 7.78 -0.02
N PHE A 39 -3.97 8.30 1.18
CA PHE A 39 -5.21 9.07 1.31
C PHE A 39 -5.16 10.14 0.22
N PRO A 40 -6.05 10.11 -0.78
CA PRO A 40 -5.92 11.00 -1.92
C PRO A 40 -5.92 12.43 -1.38
N LEU A 41 -4.93 13.25 -1.75
CA LEU A 41 -4.78 14.63 -1.26
C LEU A 41 -6.09 15.40 -1.37
N LEU A 42 -6.88 15.12 -2.41
CA LEU A 42 -8.22 15.67 -2.62
C LEU A 42 -9.22 15.35 -1.50
N LEU A 43 -9.19 14.14 -0.93
CA LEU A 43 -10.03 13.77 0.22
C LEU A 43 -9.60 14.51 1.49
N MET A 44 -8.29 14.65 1.72
CA MET A 44 -7.75 15.44 2.83
C MET A 44 -8.15 16.93 2.73
N VAL A 45 -7.95 17.53 1.55
CA VAL A 45 -8.37 18.90 1.25
C VAL A 45 -9.89 19.04 1.44
N GLY A 46 -10.67 18.08 0.96
CA GLY A 46 -12.13 18.03 1.15
C GLY A 46 -12.54 18.06 2.63
N ILE A 47 -11.91 17.22 3.47
CA ILE A 47 -12.17 17.19 4.92
C ILE A 47 -11.84 18.55 5.56
N VAL A 48 -10.69 19.15 5.23
CA VAL A 48 -10.28 20.45 5.78
C VAL A 48 -11.28 21.55 5.39
N VAL A 49 -11.74 21.60 4.14
CA VAL A 49 -12.72 22.59 3.68
C VAL A 49 -14.06 22.43 4.42
N VAL A 50 -14.53 21.20 4.60
CA VAL A 50 -15.77 20.92 5.34
C VAL A 50 -15.65 21.38 6.80
N LEU A 51 -14.54 21.08 7.47
CA LEU A 51 -14.30 21.51 8.85
C LEU A 51 -14.25 23.04 8.97
N LEU A 52 -13.60 23.74 8.03
CA LEU A 52 -13.57 25.20 7.98
C LEU A 52 -14.98 25.78 7.77
N ALA A 53 -15.77 25.22 6.87
CA ALA A 53 -17.15 25.67 6.65
C ALA A 53 -18.02 25.51 7.90
N ILE A 54 -17.85 24.42 8.66
CA ILE A 54 -18.52 24.22 9.94
C ILE A 54 -18.08 25.27 10.96
N VAL A 55 -16.78 25.54 11.09
CA VAL A 55 -16.25 26.56 12.00
C VAL A 55 -16.77 27.94 11.63
N VAL A 56 -16.69 28.33 10.35
CA VAL A 56 -17.21 29.61 9.87
C VAL A 56 -18.71 29.72 10.17
N GLY A 57 -19.49 28.71 9.80
CA GLY A 57 -20.94 28.71 9.97
C GLY A 57 -21.39 28.70 11.45
N ARG A 58 -20.67 27.99 12.32
CA ARG A 58 -21.05 27.83 13.74
C ARG A 58 -20.42 28.85 14.67
N VAL A 59 -19.26 29.41 14.32
CA VAL A 59 -18.46 30.24 15.23
C VAL A 59 -18.34 31.69 14.74
N ILE A 60 -18.28 31.91 13.43
CA ILE A 60 -18.04 33.24 12.84
C ILE A 60 -19.36 33.88 12.40
N MET A 61 -20.20 33.16 11.67
CA MET A 61 -21.49 33.65 11.17
C MET A 61 -22.45 34.16 12.26
N PRO A 62 -22.61 33.48 13.42
CA PRO A 62 -23.45 34.04 14.48
C PRO A 62 -22.89 35.36 15.04
N ARG A 63 -21.57 35.50 15.17
CA ARG A 63 -20.94 36.74 15.67
C ARG A 63 -21.13 37.92 14.72
N LEU A 64 -21.12 37.69 13.41
CA LEU A 64 -21.37 38.73 12.40
C LEU A 64 -22.83 39.22 12.34
N LYS A 65 -23.78 38.49 12.95
CA LYS A 65 -25.19 38.88 13.03
C LYS A 65 -25.53 39.64 14.33
N GLU A 66 -24.61 39.63 15.30
CA GLU A 66 -24.79 40.26 16.61
C GLU A 66 -24.25 41.71 16.65
N ASP A 67 -23.44 42.10 15.65
CA ASP A 67 -22.98 43.49 15.39
C ASP A 67 -23.90 44.21 14.39
#